data_AF-A0A376UFI8-F1
#
_entry.id   AF-A0A376UFI8-F1
#
_cell.length_a   1.000
_cell.length_b   1.000
_cell.length_c   1.000
_cell.angle_alpha   90.00
_cell.angle_beta   90.00
_cell.angle_gamma   90.00
#
_symmetry.space_group_name_H-M   'P 1'
#
loop_
_entity.id
_entity.type
_entity.pdbx_description
1 polymer ?
#
loop_
_entity_poly.entity_id
_entity_poly.type
_entity_poly.pdbx_seq_one_letter_code
_entity_poly.pdbx_strand_id
1 'polypeptide(L)'
;MGVFRPEFLPLQSGVGNINNAVMARLGENPEIPPFMMYSEVLQESVVHLLETGKISGASASSLTISADSLRKIYDNMDYFASRIVLRPQEISNNPEIIRRLGVIALNVGLEF
;
A
#
# COMPACT_ATOMS: atom_id res chain seq x y z
N MET A 1 13.92 10.11 21.57
CA MET A 1 12.47 10.25 21.27
C MET A 1 12.33 10.07 19.77
N GLY A 2 11.75 8.95 19.33
CA GLY A 2 11.75 8.54 17.91
C GLY A 2 10.80 9.41 17.07
N VAL A 3 11.18 9.67 15.82
CA VAL A 3 10.37 10.46 14.86
C VAL A 3 9.08 9.74 14.44
N PHE A 4 9.04 8.41 14.58
CA PHE A 4 7.87 7.58 14.26
C PHE A 4 7.15 7.08 15.52
N ARG A 5 5.82 6.96 15.43
CA ARG A 5 4.98 6.36 16.46
C ARG A 5 5.20 4.83 16.52
N PRO A 6 4.87 4.17 17.65
CA PRO A 6 4.91 2.72 17.77
C PRO A 6 4.00 2.04 16.74
N GLU A 7 2.83 2.64 16.44
CA GLU A 7 2.01 2.25 15.31
C GLU A 7 2.56 2.89 14.03
N PHE A 8 2.91 2.07 13.04
CA PHE A 8 3.44 2.55 11.76
C PHE A 8 2.37 3.35 11.00
N LEU A 9 2.77 4.46 10.37
CA LEU A 9 1.87 5.31 9.61
C LEU A 9 1.49 4.66 8.27
N PRO A 10 0.31 4.98 7.70
CA PRO A 10 -0.05 4.47 6.40
C PRO A 10 0.96 4.88 5.32
N LEU A 11 1.27 3.97 4.40
CA LEU A 11 2.18 4.23 3.29
C LEU A 11 1.42 4.50 1.99
N GLN A 12 1.96 5.43 1.20
CA GLN A 12 1.68 5.58 -0.22
C GLN A 12 2.92 5.19 -1.02
N SER A 13 2.73 4.42 -2.08
CA SER A 13 3.79 4.08 -3.03
C SER A 13 3.21 4.10 -4.44
N GLY A 14 3.88 4.78 -5.36
CA GLY A 14 3.58 4.67 -6.80
C GLY A 14 4.02 3.32 -7.37
N VAL A 15 3.78 3.11 -8.66
CA VAL A 15 4.22 1.90 -9.40
C VAL A 15 5.69 1.96 -9.81
N GLY A 16 6.26 0.81 -10.17
CA GLY A 16 7.58 0.69 -10.79
C GLY A 16 8.56 -0.19 -10.01
N ASN A 17 9.67 -0.55 -10.66
CA ASN A 17 10.62 -1.52 -10.10
C ASN A 17 11.23 -1.07 -8.77
N ILE A 18 11.58 0.21 -8.64
CA ILE A 18 12.16 0.76 -7.40
C ILE A 18 11.14 0.66 -6.26
N ASN A 19 9.91 1.13 -6.50
CA ASN A 19 8.85 1.12 -5.51
C ASN A 19 8.48 -0.31 -5.07
N ASN A 20 8.39 -1.25 -6.01
CA ASN A 20 8.17 -2.66 -5.70
C ASN A 20 9.30 -3.25 -4.86
N ALA A 21 10.56 -2.94 -5.16
CA ALA A 21 11.70 -3.41 -4.38
C ALA A 21 11.71 -2.84 -2.95
N VAL A 22 11.40 -1.55 -2.79
CA VAL A 22 11.27 -0.91 -1.48
C VAL A 22 10.16 -1.57 -0.66
N MET A 23 8.98 -1.77 -1.25
CA MET A 23 7.86 -2.43 -0.56
C MET A 23 8.19 -3.87 -0.16
N ALA A 24 8.83 -4.65 -1.03
CA ALA A 24 9.27 -6.00 -0.71
C ALA A 24 10.25 -6.03 0.48
N ARG A 25 11.23 -5.11 0.51
CA ARG A 25 12.18 -5.00 1.63
C ARG A 25 11.54 -4.55 2.93
N LEU A 26 10.57 -3.64 2.88
CA LEU A 26 9.76 -3.28 4.04
C LEU A 26 8.99 -4.50 4.57
N GLY A 27 8.53 -5.36 3.66
CA GLY A 27 7.92 -6.66 3.94
C GLY A 27 8.78 -7.57 4.80
N GLU A 28 10.02 -7.75 4.37
CA GLU A 28 11.00 -8.66 4.97
C GLU A 28 11.56 -8.15 6.30
N ASN A 29 11.52 -6.84 6.57
CA ASN A 29 12.14 -6.27 7.76
C ASN A 29 11.30 -6.57 9.03
N PRO A 30 11.81 -7.34 10.01
CA PRO A 30 11.07 -7.70 11.21
C PRO A 30 10.84 -6.52 12.18
N GLU A 31 11.63 -5.44 12.07
CA GLU A 31 11.46 -4.24 12.89
C GLU A 31 10.30 -3.36 12.44
N ILE A 32 9.83 -3.55 11.20
CA ILE A 32 8.65 -2.87 10.68
C ILE A 32 7.42 -3.66 11.13
N PRO A 33 6.53 -3.10 11.97
CA PRO A 33 5.30 -3.80 12.34
C PRO A 33 4.33 -3.85 11.14
N PRO A 34 3.26 -4.65 11.20
CA PRO A 34 2.22 -4.61 10.18
C PRO A 34 1.65 -3.19 10.01
N PHE A 35 1.36 -2.81 8.76
CA PHE A 35 0.95 -1.45 8.42
C PHE A 35 -0.17 -1.41 7.39
N MET A 36 -0.74 -0.22 7.20
CA MET A 36 -1.81 0.03 6.22
C MET A 36 -1.27 0.73 4.98
N MET A 37 -1.89 0.49 3.83
CA MET A 37 -1.67 1.30 2.63
C MET A 37 -2.79 2.33 2.46
N TYR A 38 -2.40 3.54 2.11
CA TYR A 38 -3.30 4.58 1.62
C TYR A 38 -2.65 5.19 0.37
N SER A 39 -3.00 4.65 -0.79
CA SER A 39 -2.34 4.96 -2.07
C SER A 39 -3.37 5.32 -3.14
N GLU A 40 -2.91 5.83 -4.28
CA GLU A 40 -3.73 5.99 -5.48
C GLU A 40 -3.96 4.63 -6.17
N VAL A 41 -2.93 3.79 -6.17
CA VAL A 41 -2.91 2.50 -6.89
C VAL A 41 -2.42 1.38 -5.98
N LEU A 42 -3.04 0.21 -6.10
CA LEU A 42 -2.56 -1.03 -5.49
C LEU A 42 -1.67 -1.75 -6.49
N GLN A 43 -0.38 -1.88 -6.16
CA GLN A 43 0.63 -2.52 -7.01
C GLN A 43 0.91 -3.98 -6.61
N GLU A 44 1.61 -4.70 -7.47
CA GLU A 44 1.90 -6.14 -7.31
C GLU A 44 2.45 -6.52 -5.92
N SER A 45 3.41 -5.75 -5.42
CA SER A 45 4.01 -5.99 -4.09
C SER A 45 2.98 -5.92 -2.95
N VAL A 46 1.93 -5.12 -3.07
CA VAL A 46 0.89 -4.98 -2.04
C VAL A 46 0.04 -6.25 -1.94
N VAL A 47 -0.22 -6.92 -3.07
CA VAL A 47 -0.97 -8.20 -3.07
C VAL A 47 -0.23 -9.23 -2.23
N HIS A 48 1.07 -9.40 -2.49
CA HIS A 48 1.90 -10.32 -1.73
C HIS A 48 1.98 -9.97 -0.23
N LEU A 49 2.13 -8.69 0.09
CA LEU A 49 2.24 -8.23 1.47
C LEU A 49 0.91 -8.31 2.24
N LEU A 50 -0.23 -8.25 1.55
CA LEU A 50 -1.53 -8.57 2.14
C LEU A 50 -1.55 -10.05 2.55
N GLU A 51 -1.15 -10.96 1.68
CA GLU A 51 -1.14 -12.41 1.95
C GLU A 51 -0.26 -12.79 3.15
N THR A 52 0.89 -12.14 3.31
CA THR A 52 1.78 -12.37 4.46
C THR A 52 1.30 -11.70 5.75
N GLY A 53 0.22 -10.91 5.68
CA GLY A 53 -0.31 -10.13 6.80
C GLY A 53 0.55 -8.94 7.19
N LYS A 54 1.60 -8.63 6.42
CA LYS A 54 2.42 -7.43 6.65
C LYS A 54 1.62 -6.16 6.37
N ILE A 55 0.82 -6.17 5.31
CA ILE A 55 -0.18 -5.15 5.08
C ILE A 55 -1.49 -5.68 5.64
N SER A 56 -2.06 -4.99 6.62
CA SER A 56 -3.33 -5.37 7.23
C SER A 56 -4.55 -4.90 6.42
N GLY A 57 -4.35 -3.92 5.54
CA GLY A 57 -5.36 -3.45 4.59
C GLY A 57 -4.83 -2.36 3.67
N ALA A 58 -5.51 -2.18 2.54
CA ALA A 58 -5.12 -1.24 1.49
C ALA A 58 -6.31 -0.41 1.01
N SER A 59 -6.15 0.91 1.03
CA SER A 59 -7.04 1.85 0.35
C SER A 59 -6.38 2.30 -0.95
N ALA A 60 -7.09 2.18 -2.07
CA ALA A 60 -6.62 2.58 -3.39
C ALA A 60 -7.77 3.15 -4.24
N SER A 61 -7.47 3.72 -5.39
CA SER A 61 -8.48 4.04 -6.42
C SER A 61 -8.53 2.99 -7.52
N SER A 62 -7.40 2.35 -7.83
CA SER A 62 -7.33 1.30 -8.83
C SER A 62 -6.34 0.21 -8.47
N LEU A 63 -6.38 -0.89 -9.23
CA LEU A 63 -5.44 -1.99 -9.16
C LEU A 63 -4.50 -1.89 -10.37
N THR A 64 -3.18 -1.87 -10.14
CA THR A 64 -2.16 -1.99 -11.18
C THR A 64 -1.33 -3.24 -10.91
N ILE A 65 -1.93 -4.38 -11.23
CA ILE A 65 -1.43 -5.72 -10.91
C ILE A 65 -1.46 -6.62 -12.15
N SER A 66 -0.71 -7.71 -12.09
CA SER A 66 -0.71 -8.74 -13.12
C SER A 66 -2.06 -9.47 -13.21
N ALA A 67 -2.33 -10.10 -14.36
CA ALA A 67 -3.51 -10.95 -14.52
C ALA A 67 -3.50 -12.15 -13.54
N ASP A 68 -2.31 -12.61 -13.14
CA ASP A 68 -2.15 -13.69 -12.17
C ASP A 68 -2.55 -13.23 -10.76
N SER A 69 -2.07 -12.06 -10.34
CA SER A 69 -2.49 -11.46 -9.07
C SER A 69 -3.96 -11.10 -9.05
N LEU A 70 -4.52 -10.63 -10.17
CA LEU A 70 -5.95 -10.38 -10.27
C LEU A 70 -6.77 -11.67 -10.13
N ARG A 71 -6.37 -12.75 -10.81
CA ARG A 71 -6.99 -14.08 -10.65
C ARG A 71 -6.92 -14.55 -9.20
N LYS A 72 -5.76 -14.39 -8.56
CA LYS A 72 -5.57 -14.74 -7.15
C LYS A 72 -6.53 -14.00 -6.22
N ILE A 73 -6.75 -12.70 -6.47
CA ILE A 73 -7.72 -11.89 -5.73
C ILE A 73 -9.14 -12.44 -5.94
N TYR A 74 -9.50 -12.77 -7.19
CA TYR A 74 -10.82 -13.33 -7.50
C TYR A 74 -11.05 -14.70 -6.86
N ASP A 75 -10.05 -15.58 -6.89
CA ASP A 75 -10.11 -16.91 -6.28
C ASP A 75 -10.21 -16.86 -4.75
N ASN A 76 -9.81 -15.75 -4.14
CA ASN A 76 -9.81 -15.54 -2.68
C ASN A 76 -10.58 -14.27 -2.29
N MET A 77 -11.69 -13.99 -2.99
CA MET A 77 -12.40 -12.72 -2.90
C MET A 77 -12.77 -12.34 -1.45
N ASP A 78 -13.28 -13.26 -0.63
CA ASP A 78 -13.68 -12.96 0.76
C ASP A 78 -12.50 -12.43 1.61
N TYR A 79 -11.31 -12.98 1.38
CA TYR A 79 -10.10 -12.55 2.08
C TYR A 79 -9.65 -11.14 1.65
N PHE A 80 -9.64 -10.87 0.34
CA PHE A 80 -9.14 -9.60 -0.20
C PHE A 80 -10.18 -8.48 -0.11
N ALA A 81 -11.47 -8.76 -0.33
CA ALA A 81 -12.54 -7.77 -0.26
C ALA A 81 -12.72 -7.19 1.15
N SER A 82 -12.38 -7.97 2.20
CA SER A 82 -12.36 -7.47 3.58
C SER A 82 -11.14 -6.59 3.91
N ARG A 83 -10.14 -6.52 3.02
CA ARG A 83 -8.86 -5.81 3.24
C ARG A 83 -8.58 -4.71 2.21
N ILE A 84 -9.24 -4.72 1.07
CA ILE A 84 -9.06 -3.75 -0.01
C ILE A 84 -10.29 -2.85 -0.08
N VAL A 85 -10.06 -1.54 -0.01
CA VAL A 85 -11.11 -0.53 -0.23
C VAL A 85 -10.75 0.30 -1.46
N LEU A 86 -11.59 0.21 -2.48
CA LEU A 86 -11.50 1.07 -3.66
C LEU A 86 -12.32 2.35 -3.44
N ARG A 87 -11.71 3.50 -3.74
CA ARG A 87 -12.29 4.83 -3.56
C ARG A 87 -12.15 5.68 -4.83
N PRO A 88 -13.02 6.68 -5.03
CA PRO A 88 -12.77 7.71 -6.04
C PRO A 88 -11.41 8.40 -5.80
N GLN A 89 -10.75 8.81 -6.87
CA GLN A 89 -9.45 9.52 -6.80
C GLN A 89 -9.53 10.78 -5.93
N GLU A 90 -10.67 11.48 -5.97
CA GLU A 90 -10.95 12.66 -5.13
C GLU A 90 -10.87 12.39 -3.63
N ILE A 91 -11.05 11.12 -3.22
CA ILE A 91 -10.90 10.66 -1.84
C ILE A 91 -9.48 10.12 -1.61
N SER A 92 -9.00 9.16 -2.43
CA SER A 92 -7.67 8.56 -2.23
C SER A 92 -6.52 9.57 -2.29
N ASN A 93 -6.71 10.65 -3.05
CA ASN A 93 -5.70 11.69 -3.25
C ASN A 93 -6.09 12.99 -2.53
N ASN A 94 -7.07 12.94 -1.62
CA ASN A 94 -7.52 14.12 -0.89
C ASN A 94 -6.42 14.64 0.05
N PRO A 95 -5.92 15.89 -0.12
CA PRO A 95 -4.83 16.41 0.71
C PRO A 95 -5.18 16.50 2.19
N GLU A 96 -6.45 16.75 2.52
CA GLU A 96 -6.93 16.83 3.89
C GLU A 96 -6.87 15.46 4.57
N ILE A 97 -7.37 14.42 3.89
CA ILE A 97 -7.33 13.04 4.40
C ILE A 97 -5.89 12.56 4.53
N ILE A 98 -5.06 12.76 3.51
CA ILE A 98 -3.64 12.38 3.51
C ILE A 98 -2.92 13.02 4.70
N ARG A 99 -3.13 14.32 4.93
CA ARG A 99 -2.53 15.05 6.06
C ARG A 99 -3.08 14.55 7.41
N ARG A 100 -4.38 14.28 7.50
CA ARG A 100 -5.03 13.81 8.73
C ARG A 100 -4.54 12.41 9.12
N LEU A 101 -4.32 11.54 8.15
CA LEU A 101 -3.80 10.18 8.36
C LEU A 101 -2.28 10.15 8.57
N GLY A 102 -1.56 11.22 8.22
CA GLY A 102 -0.10 11.29 8.30
C GLY A 102 0.59 10.32 7.33
N VAL A 103 0.05 10.19 6.11
CA VAL A 103 0.58 9.25 5.11
C VAL A 103 2.03 9.55 4.78
N ILE A 104 2.89 8.53 4.79
CA ILE A 104 4.27 8.61 4.31
C ILE A 104 4.25 8.32 2.80
N ALA A 105 4.65 9.30 1.99
CA ALA A 105 4.61 9.21 0.54
C ALA A 105 5.98 8.81 -0.05
N LEU A 106 5.99 7.76 -0.87
CA LEU A 106 7.16 7.28 -1.61
C LEU A 106 6.92 7.48 -3.12
N ASN A 107 7.60 8.48 -3.69
CA ASN A 107 7.50 8.82 -5.10
C ASN A 107 8.90 8.93 -5.73
N VAL A 108 8.99 8.54 -6.99
CA VAL A 108 10.24 8.63 -7.77
C VAL A 108 10.36 10.03 -8.35
N GLY A 109 11.51 10.68 -8.12
CA GLY A 109 11.89 11.90 -8.84
C GLY A 109 12.61 11.55 -10.13
N LEU A 110 12.28 12.23 -11.23
CA LEU A 110 12.98 12.06 -12.51
C LEU A 110 14.37 12.71 -12.50
N GLU A 111 14.50 13.84 -11.79
CA GLU A 111 15.71 14.65 -11.61
C GLU A 111 15.64 15.41 -10.27
N PHE A 112 16.78 15.94 -9.78
CA PHE A 112 16.90 16.70 -8.53
C PHE A 112 17.83 17.91 -8.66
#